data_AF-A0A0F9IN40-F1
#
_entry.id   AF-A0A0F9IN40-F1
#
_cell.length_a   1.000
_cell.length_b   1.000
_cell.length_c   1.000
_cell.angle_alpha   90.00
_cell.angle_beta   90.00
_cell.angle_gamma   90.00
#
_symmetry.space_group_name_H-M   'P 1'
#
loop_
_entity.id
_entity.type
_entity.pdbx_description
1 polymer ?
#
loop_
_entity_poly.entity_id
_entity_poly.type
_entity_poly.pdbx_seq_one_letter_code
_entity_poly.pdbx_strand_id
1 'polypeptide(L)'
;MNQEMADTIFFGNEDTEPEAFTGLAPRFNSLSAENGDNIIDAGGTGSDNGSIWLVVWGPNTVHGIIPKGSTAGLQHTDKGQVTLEDASDGSNSGRMEAYRSHYRWDAGLTVRDWRYLVRICNIDRSNRTADASSGPDLPDLMFQALDLVPNLSMGRAVFYMDRRMRGFLRRQVPNATGLSTLTMENVGGKMLNAFQGVPVRRVDALSADEARIT
;
A
#
# COMPACT_ATOMS: atom_id res chain seq x y z
N MET A 1 5.67 -2.62 -14.22
CA MET A 1 6.26 -3.68 -13.37
C MET A 1 6.34 -3.31 -11.89
N ASN A 2 7.35 -2.59 -11.36
CA ASN A 2 7.38 -2.34 -9.90
C ASN A 2 6.24 -1.43 -9.38
N GLN A 3 5.86 -0.41 -10.16
CA GLN A 3 4.74 0.49 -9.82
C GLN A 3 3.42 -0.27 -9.91
N GLU A 4 3.16 -0.85 -11.07
CA GLU A 4 2.04 -1.75 -11.34
C GLU A 4 1.84 -2.83 -10.27
N MET A 5 2.89 -3.57 -9.88
CA MET A 5 2.79 -4.57 -8.80
C MET A 5 2.39 -3.94 -7.46
N ALA A 6 2.89 -2.75 -7.13
CA ALA A 6 2.48 -2.05 -5.92
C ALA A 6 1.01 -1.60 -6.01
N ASP A 7 0.57 -1.09 -7.16
CA ASP A 7 -0.82 -0.73 -7.42
C ASP A 7 -1.73 -1.95 -7.30
N THR A 8 -1.37 -3.09 -7.90
CA THR A 8 -2.15 -4.35 -7.84
C THR A 8 -2.24 -4.91 -6.42
N ILE A 9 -1.16 -4.83 -5.61
CA ILE A 9 -1.19 -5.29 -4.21
C ILE A 9 -2.28 -4.56 -3.42
N PHE A 10 -2.43 -3.25 -3.62
CA PHE A 10 -3.41 -2.47 -2.88
C PHE A 10 -4.78 -2.44 -3.57
N PHE A 11 -4.85 -2.20 -4.87
CA PHE A 11 -6.10 -1.88 -5.59
C PHE A 11 -6.52 -2.90 -6.65
N GLY A 12 -5.72 -3.94 -6.90
CA GLY A 12 -6.04 -4.96 -7.90
C GLY A 12 -7.39 -5.63 -7.63
N ASN A 13 -8.18 -5.85 -8.68
CA ASN A 13 -9.52 -6.43 -8.58
C ASN A 13 -9.79 -7.34 -9.78
N GLU A 14 -10.03 -8.63 -9.52
CA GLU A 14 -10.29 -9.65 -10.55
C GLU A 14 -11.60 -9.43 -11.31
N ASP A 15 -12.57 -8.70 -10.73
CA ASP A 15 -13.84 -8.39 -11.40
C ASP A 15 -13.66 -7.42 -12.58
N THR A 16 -12.73 -6.46 -12.44
CA THR A 16 -12.46 -5.45 -13.46
C THR A 16 -11.25 -5.80 -14.32
N GLU A 17 -10.28 -6.49 -13.74
CA GLU A 17 -9.06 -6.93 -14.39
C GLU A 17 -8.82 -8.41 -14.05
N PRO A 18 -9.44 -9.35 -14.79
CA PRO A 18 -9.36 -10.79 -14.49
C PRO A 18 -7.95 -11.38 -14.55
N GLU A 19 -7.01 -10.67 -15.19
CA GLU A 19 -5.61 -11.07 -15.29
C GLU A 19 -4.81 -10.70 -14.03
N ALA A 20 -5.31 -9.77 -13.22
CA ALA A 20 -4.70 -9.33 -11.97
C ALA A 20 -5.26 -10.11 -10.78
N PHE A 21 -4.45 -10.26 -9.74
CA PHE A 21 -4.93 -10.83 -8.48
C PHE A 21 -5.66 -9.77 -7.64
N THR A 22 -6.63 -10.23 -6.85
CA THR A 22 -7.36 -9.35 -5.92
C THR A 22 -6.49 -8.88 -4.75
N GLY A 23 -6.25 -7.57 -4.72
CA GLY A 23 -5.48 -6.83 -3.73
C GLY A 23 -6.21 -6.59 -2.41
N LEU A 24 -5.73 -5.63 -1.63
CA LEU A 24 -6.21 -5.37 -0.26
C LEU A 24 -7.48 -4.51 -0.20
N ALA A 25 -7.58 -3.45 -1.00
CA ALA A 25 -8.67 -2.49 -0.97
C ALA A 25 -10.03 -3.12 -1.30
N PRO A 26 -10.18 -3.98 -2.33
CA PRO A 26 -11.46 -4.65 -2.60
C PRO A 26 -11.88 -5.61 -1.48
N ARG A 27 -10.91 -6.19 -0.75
CA ARG A 27 -11.20 -7.08 0.40
C ARG A 27 -11.70 -6.32 1.63
N PHE A 28 -11.32 -5.05 1.78
CA PHE A 28 -11.67 -4.19 2.93
C PHE A 28 -12.44 -2.97 2.43
N ASN A 29 -13.56 -3.17 1.73
CA ASN A 29 -14.31 -2.13 1.02
C ASN A 29 -15.64 -1.72 1.67
N SER A 30 -16.11 -2.42 2.71
CA SER A 30 -17.37 -2.08 3.41
C SER A 30 -17.23 -2.23 4.92
N LEU A 31 -17.77 -1.26 5.65
CA LEU A 31 -17.80 -1.26 7.13
C LEU A 31 -18.81 -2.27 7.69
N SER A 32 -19.70 -2.79 6.84
CA SER A 32 -20.72 -3.78 7.22
C SER A 32 -20.28 -5.24 7.02
N ALA A 33 -19.10 -5.45 6.43
CA ALA A 33 -18.55 -6.78 6.25
C ALA A 33 -18.04 -7.37 7.58
N GLU A 34 -17.82 -8.69 7.64
CA GLU A 34 -17.27 -9.36 8.83
C GLU A 34 -15.91 -8.79 9.24
N ASN A 35 -15.08 -8.41 8.27
CA ASN A 35 -13.80 -7.74 8.50
C ASN A 35 -13.92 -6.21 8.65
N GLY A 36 -15.15 -5.68 8.73
CA GLY A 36 -15.43 -4.27 8.99
C GLY A 36 -14.88 -3.79 10.32
N ASP A 37 -14.77 -4.68 11.32
CA ASP A 37 -14.10 -4.41 12.60
C ASP A 37 -12.63 -3.97 12.43
N ASN A 38 -11.98 -4.42 11.36
CA ASN A 38 -10.61 -4.08 11.01
C ASN A 38 -10.53 -2.90 10.01
N ILE A 39 -11.62 -2.17 9.83
CA ILE A 39 -11.69 -0.94 9.04
C ILE A 39 -12.04 0.21 9.97
N ILE A 40 -11.10 1.15 10.12
CA ILE A 40 -11.30 2.36 10.92
C ILE A 40 -11.73 3.49 9.97
N ASP A 41 -12.91 4.05 10.19
CA ASP A 41 -13.41 5.22 9.46
C ASP A 41 -12.84 6.52 10.06
N ALA A 42 -12.03 7.25 9.29
CA ALA A 42 -11.50 8.54 9.70
C ALA A 42 -12.48 9.71 9.47
N GLY A 43 -13.71 9.43 9.01
CA GLY A 43 -14.82 10.39 8.95
C GLY A 43 -14.83 11.29 7.72
N GLY A 44 -13.88 11.13 6.79
CA GLY A 44 -13.87 11.83 5.51
C GLY A 44 -15.05 11.44 4.62
N THR A 45 -15.43 12.35 3.72
CA THR A 45 -16.55 12.16 2.80
C THR A 45 -16.12 12.44 1.37
N GLY A 46 -16.99 12.21 0.38
CA GLY A 46 -16.67 12.48 -1.01
C GLY A 46 -15.63 11.54 -1.61
N SER A 47 -14.81 12.07 -2.51
CA SER A 47 -13.85 11.29 -3.32
C SER A 47 -12.39 11.66 -3.08
N ASP A 48 -12.11 12.68 -2.26
CA ASP A 48 -10.77 13.20 -1.97
C ASP A 48 -10.17 12.59 -0.70
N ASN A 49 -10.39 11.29 -0.53
CA ASN A 49 -9.90 10.55 0.63
C ASN A 49 -8.61 9.80 0.31
N GLY A 50 -7.87 9.45 1.35
CA GLY A 50 -6.80 8.44 1.29
C GLY A 50 -6.97 7.39 2.38
N SER A 51 -6.10 6.39 2.34
CA SER A 51 -6.05 5.34 3.35
C SER A 51 -4.64 5.10 3.90
N ILE A 52 -4.59 4.55 5.12
CA ILE A 52 -3.37 4.02 5.75
C ILE A 52 -3.62 2.55 6.04
N TRP A 53 -2.62 1.72 5.76
CA TRP A 53 -2.71 0.28 5.92
C TRP A 53 -1.71 -0.20 6.98
N LEU A 54 -2.16 -1.03 7.91
CA LEU A 54 -1.30 -1.84 8.76
C LEU A 54 -1.39 -3.28 8.28
N VAL A 55 -0.25 -3.88 7.93
CA VAL A 55 -0.19 -5.28 7.48
C VAL A 55 0.84 -6.03 8.28
N VAL A 56 0.44 -7.17 8.86
CA VAL A 56 1.36 -8.10 9.51
C VAL A 56 1.71 -9.22 8.56
N TRP A 57 2.88 -9.12 7.93
CA TRP A 57 3.36 -10.09 6.96
C TRP A 57 3.87 -11.37 7.64
N GLY A 58 3.30 -12.51 7.27
CA GLY A 58 3.62 -13.78 7.89
C GLY A 58 3.02 -14.98 7.13
N PRO A 59 3.61 -16.18 7.30
CA PRO A 59 3.18 -17.38 6.58
C PRO A 59 1.76 -17.84 6.95
N ASN A 60 1.29 -17.47 8.14
CA ASN A 60 -0.05 -17.80 8.64
C ASN A 60 -1.02 -16.60 8.62
N THR A 61 -0.57 -15.42 8.21
CA THR A 61 -1.35 -14.18 8.22
C THR A 61 -1.56 -13.69 6.77
N VAL A 62 -0.73 -12.76 6.30
CA VAL A 62 -0.74 -12.21 4.95
C VAL A 62 0.61 -12.44 4.31
N HIS A 63 0.66 -12.99 3.10
CA HIS A 63 1.89 -13.21 2.34
C HIS A 63 1.65 -13.27 0.84
N GLY A 64 2.72 -13.00 0.09
CA GLY A 64 2.74 -13.23 -1.36
C GLY A 64 2.83 -14.72 -1.68
N ILE A 65 2.21 -15.11 -2.79
CA ILE A 65 2.26 -16.46 -3.34
C ILE A 65 2.83 -16.42 -4.75
N ILE A 66 3.38 -17.56 -5.17
CA ILE A 66 3.90 -17.77 -6.52
C ILE A 66 3.45 -19.14 -7.03
N PRO A 67 3.31 -19.31 -8.36
CA PRO A 67 3.05 -20.62 -8.94
C PRO A 67 4.09 -21.67 -8.55
N LYS A 68 3.65 -22.91 -8.36
CA LYS A 68 4.56 -24.02 -8.06
C LYS A 68 5.53 -24.21 -9.23
N GLY A 69 6.83 -24.18 -8.94
CA GLY A 69 7.88 -24.37 -9.94
C GLY A 69 8.31 -23.08 -10.65
N SER A 70 7.73 -21.92 -10.32
CA SER A 70 8.30 -20.63 -10.71
C SER A 70 9.20 -20.06 -9.62
N THR A 71 10.00 -19.06 -9.98
CA THR A 71 10.87 -18.32 -9.05
C THR A 71 10.21 -16.99 -8.69
N ALA A 72 10.16 -16.66 -7.40
CA ALA A 72 9.63 -15.39 -6.93
C ALA A 72 10.48 -14.20 -7.42
N GLY A 73 9.79 -13.09 -7.67
CA GLY A 73 10.40 -11.82 -8.04
C GLY A 73 10.47 -11.56 -9.54
N LEU A 74 11.03 -10.41 -9.90
CA LEU A 74 11.19 -9.99 -11.28
C LEU A 74 12.28 -10.81 -11.97
N GLN A 75 11.89 -11.54 -13.00
CA GLN A 75 12.79 -12.31 -13.85
C GLN A 75 13.07 -11.52 -15.12
N HIS A 76 14.35 -11.43 -15.48
CA HIS A 76 14.80 -10.85 -16.73
C HIS A 76 15.46 -11.93 -17.58
N THR A 77 14.98 -12.10 -18.81
CA THR A 77 15.55 -12.99 -19.81
C THR A 77 15.89 -12.20 -21.05
N ASP A 78 17.17 -12.06 -21.34
CA ASP A 78 17.63 -11.54 -22.62
C ASP A 78 17.49 -12.63 -23.68
N LYS A 79 16.70 -12.36 -24.73
CA LYS A 79 16.52 -13.27 -25.87
C LYS A 79 17.52 -12.97 -26.99
N GLY A 80 18.34 -11.94 -26.85
CA GLY A 80 19.36 -11.55 -27.82
C GLY A 80 18.76 -11.02 -29.13
N GLN A 81 19.55 -11.11 -30.20
CA GLN A 81 19.14 -10.71 -31.54
C GLN A 81 18.17 -11.73 -32.12
N VAL A 82 17.01 -11.26 -32.54
CA VAL A 82 15.96 -12.04 -33.17
C VAL A 82 15.54 -11.36 -34.47
N THR A 83 15.29 -12.14 -35.50
CA THR A 83 14.69 -11.63 -36.74
C THR A 83 13.19 -11.47 -36.52
N LEU A 84 12.70 -10.24 -36.65
CA LEU A 84 11.28 -9.93 -36.74
C LEU A 84 10.83 -10.18 -38.17
N GLU A 85 9.83 -11.04 -38.33
CA GLU A 85 9.35 -11.46 -39.65
C GLU A 85 8.34 -10.49 -40.28
N ASP A 86 7.75 -9.60 -39.47
CA ASP A 86 6.86 -8.54 -39.92
C ASP A 86 7.30 -7.18 -39.36
N ALA A 87 8.24 -6.56 -40.06
CA ALA A 87 8.77 -5.24 -39.76
C ALA A 87 8.13 -4.13 -40.62
N SER A 88 7.12 -4.49 -41.43
CA SER A 88 6.58 -3.63 -42.50
C SER A 88 5.10 -3.29 -42.27
N ASP A 89 4.76 -2.78 -41.09
CA ASP A 89 3.43 -2.24 -40.75
C ASP A 89 2.25 -3.10 -41.31
N GLY A 90 2.32 -4.43 -41.10
CA GLY A 90 1.29 -5.39 -41.49
C GLY A 90 1.38 -5.97 -42.92
N SER A 91 2.42 -5.61 -43.70
CA SER A 91 2.67 -6.15 -45.04
C SER A 91 3.35 -7.54 -45.02
N ASN A 92 3.83 -8.00 -43.86
CA ASN A 92 4.45 -9.32 -43.67
C ASN A 92 5.63 -9.60 -44.64
N SER A 93 6.30 -8.54 -45.12
CA SER A 93 7.37 -8.60 -46.13
C SER A 93 8.69 -7.98 -45.67
N GLY A 94 8.66 -7.14 -44.63
CA GLY A 94 9.86 -6.59 -43.99
C GLY A 94 10.43 -7.56 -42.97
N ARG A 95 11.65 -8.05 -43.18
CA ARG A 95 12.43 -8.70 -42.12
C ARG A 95 13.38 -7.68 -41.52
N MET A 96 13.42 -7.55 -40.20
CA MET A 96 14.42 -6.75 -39.51
C MET A 96 15.04 -7.48 -38.34
N GLU A 97 16.32 -7.22 -38.08
CA GLU A 97 17.00 -7.75 -36.90
C GLU A 97 16.78 -6.81 -35.72
N ALA A 98 16.31 -7.34 -34.60
CA ALA A 98 16.05 -6.58 -33.39
C ALA A 98 16.53 -7.34 -32.15
N TYR A 99 16.89 -6.61 -31.09
CA TYR A 99 17.16 -7.21 -29.78
C TYR A 99 15.86 -7.32 -28.99
N ARG A 100 15.65 -8.46 -28.32
CA ARG A 100 14.44 -8.69 -27.51
C ARG A 100 14.82 -9.09 -26.09
N SER A 101 14.23 -8.41 -25.11
CA SER A 101 14.29 -8.78 -23.70
C SER A 101 12.89 -9.12 -23.19
N HIS A 102 12.80 -10.05 -22.26
CA HIS A 102 11.56 -10.46 -21.63
C HIS A 102 11.65 -10.28 -20.12
N TYR A 103 10.72 -9.50 -19.58
CA TYR A 103 10.57 -9.32 -18.15
C TYR A 103 9.28 -10.01 -17.71
N ARG A 104 9.40 -10.88 -16.71
CA ARG A 104 8.27 -11.65 -16.16
C ARG A 104 8.26 -11.50 -14.66
N TRP A 105 7.08 -11.25 -14.10
CA TRP A 105 6.87 -11.29 -12.67
C TRP A 105 5.54 -11.98 -12.39
N ASP A 106 5.60 -13.22 -11.93
CA ASP A 106 4.42 -13.93 -11.45
C ASP A 106 4.29 -13.71 -9.95
N ALA A 107 3.17 -13.17 -9.52
CA ALA A 107 2.88 -13.01 -8.11
C ALA A 107 1.38 -13.06 -7.84
N GLY A 108 1.03 -13.47 -6.63
CA GLY A 108 -0.30 -13.31 -6.08
C GLY A 108 -0.22 -12.93 -4.60
N LEU A 109 -1.36 -12.68 -4.01
CA LEU A 109 -1.50 -12.30 -2.61
C LEU A 109 -2.47 -13.24 -1.91
N THR A 110 -2.12 -13.68 -0.71
CA THR A 110 -3.01 -14.46 0.15
C THR A 110 -3.24 -13.71 1.46
N VAL A 111 -4.51 -13.58 1.82
CA VAL A 111 -4.97 -13.14 3.14
C VAL A 111 -5.57 -14.37 3.82
N ARG A 112 -4.80 -15.03 4.71
CA ARG A 112 -5.30 -16.20 5.47
C ARG A 112 -6.11 -15.80 6.69
N ASP A 113 -5.72 -14.70 7.33
CA ASP A 113 -6.40 -14.15 8.50
C ASP A 113 -6.51 -12.63 8.33
N TRP A 114 -7.74 -12.16 8.17
CA TRP A 114 -8.03 -10.74 7.94
C TRP A 114 -7.75 -9.87 9.17
N ARG A 115 -7.73 -10.46 10.38
CA ARG A 115 -7.48 -9.73 11.64
C ARG A 115 -6.07 -9.14 11.75
N TYR A 116 -5.15 -9.62 10.92
CA TYR A 116 -3.76 -9.18 10.85
C TYR A 116 -3.54 -8.06 9.84
N LEU A 117 -4.63 -7.49 9.34
CA LEU A 117 -4.62 -6.36 8.44
C LEU A 117 -5.65 -5.33 8.94
N VAL A 118 -5.27 -4.06 8.96
CA VAL A 118 -6.17 -2.96 9.33
C VAL A 118 -6.10 -1.89 8.26
N ARG A 119 -7.27 -1.40 7.84
CA ARG A 119 -7.40 -0.26 6.93
C ARG A 119 -7.94 0.93 7.70
N ILE A 120 -7.18 2.01 7.80
CA ILE A 120 -7.71 3.32 8.18
C ILE A 120 -8.17 3.99 6.88
N CYS A 121 -9.47 4.12 6.70
CA CYS A 121 -10.08 4.60 5.47
C CYS A 121 -10.63 6.03 5.62
N ASN A 122 -11.12 6.59 4.52
CA ASN A 122 -11.82 7.87 4.50
C ASN A 122 -11.02 9.01 5.14
N ILE A 123 -9.69 9.03 4.94
CA ILE A 123 -8.85 10.10 5.48
C ILE A 123 -8.90 11.26 4.50
N ASP A 124 -9.71 12.26 4.79
CA ASP A 124 -9.85 13.48 3.98
C ASP A 124 -8.49 14.15 3.79
N ARG A 125 -8.11 14.36 2.53
CA ARG A 125 -6.80 14.90 2.18
C ARG A 125 -6.71 16.41 2.34
N SER A 126 -7.84 17.11 2.22
CA SER A 126 -7.93 18.57 2.23
C SER A 126 -7.98 19.14 3.65
N ASN A 127 -8.61 18.43 4.59
CA ASN A 127 -8.94 18.94 5.92
C ASN A 127 -7.92 18.62 7.03
N ARG A 128 -6.73 18.11 6.69
CA ARG A 128 -5.70 17.76 7.69
C ARG A 128 -4.93 18.98 8.17
N THR A 129 -4.83 19.14 9.48
CA THR A 129 -4.03 20.16 10.13
C THR A 129 -2.80 19.57 10.81
N ALA A 130 -1.77 20.40 10.99
CA ALA A 130 -0.51 19.97 11.61
C ALA A 130 -0.66 19.68 13.10
N ASP A 131 -1.61 20.32 13.78
CA ASP A 131 -1.89 20.20 15.22
C ASP A 131 -3.07 19.25 15.51
N ALA A 132 -3.65 18.64 14.48
CA ALA A 132 -4.87 17.82 14.58
C ALA A 132 -6.05 18.56 15.26
N SER A 133 -6.07 19.89 15.22
CA SER A 133 -7.18 20.71 15.75
C SER A 133 -8.47 20.54 14.94
N SER A 134 -8.32 20.21 13.67
CA SER A 134 -9.40 19.78 12.78
C SER A 134 -8.93 18.69 11.82
N GLY A 135 -9.89 17.87 11.37
CA GLY A 135 -9.62 16.68 10.57
C GLY A 135 -9.13 15.49 11.39
N PRO A 136 -8.64 14.43 10.74
CA PRO A 136 -8.27 13.19 11.42
C PRO A 136 -6.93 13.30 12.17
N ASP A 137 -6.91 12.81 13.40
CA ASP A 137 -5.71 12.60 14.22
C ASP A 137 -5.05 11.27 13.81
N LEU A 138 -4.00 11.34 12.98
CA LEU A 138 -3.35 10.15 12.45
C LEU A 138 -2.65 9.31 13.54
N PRO A 139 -1.89 9.90 14.50
CA PRO A 139 -1.37 9.16 15.64
C PRO A 139 -2.43 8.35 16.39
N ASP A 140 -3.57 8.94 16.74
CA ASP A 140 -4.62 8.25 17.49
C ASP A 140 -5.22 7.08 16.68
N LEU A 141 -5.59 7.33 15.42
CA LEU A 141 -6.10 6.28 14.53
C LEU A 141 -5.08 5.14 14.33
N MET A 142 -3.78 5.45 14.32
CA MET A 142 -2.72 4.45 14.25
C MET A 142 -2.53 3.67 15.55
N PHE A 143 -2.80 4.26 16.73
CA PHE A 143 -2.84 3.51 17.98
C PHE A 143 -4.02 2.53 17.99
N GLN A 144 -5.22 2.99 17.62
CA GLN A 144 -6.40 2.13 17.48
C GLN A 144 -6.12 0.97 16.51
N ALA A 145 -5.46 1.23 15.38
CA ALA A 145 -5.09 0.18 14.44
C ALA A 145 -4.15 -0.88 15.02
N LEU A 146 -3.24 -0.51 15.94
CA LEU A 146 -2.36 -1.48 16.60
C LEU A 146 -3.12 -2.35 17.60
N ASP A 147 -4.07 -1.76 18.33
CA ASP A 147 -4.88 -2.46 19.34
C ASP A 147 -5.87 -3.46 18.71
N LEU A 148 -6.30 -3.24 17.46
CA LEU A 148 -7.13 -4.19 16.72
C LEU A 148 -6.37 -5.48 16.33
N VAL A 149 -5.04 -5.45 16.22
CA VAL A 149 -4.27 -6.62 15.80
C VAL A 149 -4.06 -7.56 16.99
N PRO A 150 -4.49 -8.84 16.93
CA PRO A 150 -4.42 -9.74 18.07
C PRO A 150 -3.02 -10.01 18.61
N ASN A 151 -2.02 -10.11 17.72
CA ASN A 151 -0.63 -10.35 18.10
C ASN A 151 0.36 -9.89 17.02
N LEU A 152 0.97 -8.71 17.21
CA LEU A 152 1.96 -8.17 16.28
C LEU A 152 3.21 -9.06 16.08
N SER A 153 3.47 -10.02 16.97
CA SER A 153 4.65 -10.91 16.90
C SER A 153 4.47 -12.10 15.97
N MET A 154 3.28 -12.33 15.42
CA MET A 154 2.99 -13.44 14.47
C MET A 154 3.63 -13.24 13.09
N GLY A 155 4.22 -12.08 12.85
CA GLY A 155 4.89 -11.75 11.61
C GLY A 155 5.58 -10.39 11.70
N ARG A 156 5.82 -9.78 10.56
CA ARG A 156 6.40 -8.45 10.47
C ARG A 156 5.30 -7.42 10.21
N ALA A 157 4.89 -6.73 11.27
CA ALA A 157 4.00 -5.58 11.16
C ALA A 157 4.68 -4.43 10.40
N VAL A 158 3.96 -3.81 9.46
CA VAL A 158 4.41 -2.65 8.69
C VAL A 158 3.23 -1.74 8.40
N PHE A 159 3.41 -0.43 8.62
CA PHE A 159 2.48 0.58 8.13
C PHE A 159 2.83 1.01 6.70
N TYR A 160 1.82 1.17 5.85
CA TYR A 160 1.92 1.69 4.50
C TYR A 160 1.02 2.92 4.36
N MET A 161 1.59 4.00 3.84
CA MET A 161 0.89 5.25 3.62
C MET A 161 1.56 6.06 2.51
N ASP A 162 0.83 7.00 1.91
CA ASP A 162 1.37 7.86 0.89
C ASP A 162 2.33 8.93 1.46
N ARG A 163 3.02 9.64 0.56
CA ARG A 163 3.95 10.72 0.94
C ARG A 163 3.27 11.82 1.77
N ARG A 164 2.05 12.21 1.41
CA ARG A 164 1.32 13.32 2.06
C ARG A 164 0.90 12.91 3.46
N MET A 165 0.29 11.74 3.66
CA MET A 165 -0.06 11.20 4.98
C MET A 165 1.17 11.09 5.87
N ARG A 166 2.28 10.55 5.36
CA ARG A 166 3.54 10.49 6.11
C ARG A 166 4.05 11.88 6.52
N GLY A 167 3.89 12.88 5.67
CA GLY A 167 4.26 14.27 5.96
C GLY A 167 3.38 14.93 7.03
N PHE A 168 2.10 14.59 7.10
CA PHE A 168 1.19 15.06 8.17
C PHE A 168 1.43 14.34 9.49
N LEU A 169 1.62 13.02 9.48
CA LEU A 169 1.95 12.25 10.68
C LEU A 169 3.22 12.80 11.37
N ARG A 170 4.23 13.16 10.58
CA ARG A 170 5.46 13.79 11.08
C ARG A 170 5.25 15.17 11.72
N ARG A 171 4.17 15.87 11.37
CA ARG A 171 3.82 17.18 11.94
C ARG A 171 2.93 17.04 13.18
N GLN A 172 1.98 16.11 13.16
CA GLN A 172 1.05 15.86 14.27
C GLN A 172 1.75 15.29 15.51
N VAL A 173 2.67 14.34 15.35
CA VAL A 173 3.40 13.73 16.49
C VAL A 173 4.14 14.75 17.38
N PRO A 174 5.02 15.63 16.86
CA PRO A 174 5.72 16.61 17.71
C PRO A 174 4.78 17.66 18.29
N ASN A 175 3.72 18.06 17.57
CA ASN A 175 2.73 19.01 18.08
C ASN A 175 1.95 18.44 19.27
N ALA A 176 1.60 17.15 19.24
CA ALA A 176 0.97 16.47 20.38
C ALA A 176 1.87 16.43 21.63
N THR A 177 3.20 16.41 21.46
CA THR A 177 4.16 16.46 22.59
C THR A 177 4.42 17.88 23.13
N GLY A 178 3.72 18.89 22.61
CA GLY A 178 3.80 20.28 23.08
C GLY A 178 5.19 20.92 22.93
N LEU A 179 6.01 20.42 21.99
CA LEU A 179 7.40 20.86 21.69
C LEU A 179 8.38 20.89 22.90
N SER A 180 7.93 20.51 24.10
CA SER A 180 8.59 20.83 25.38
C SER A 180 9.75 19.90 25.71
N THR A 181 9.87 18.78 24.99
CA THR A 181 10.93 17.77 25.17
C THR A 181 11.89 17.68 23.98
N LEU A 182 11.72 18.53 22.96
CA LEU A 182 12.59 18.55 21.79
C LEU A 182 13.75 19.54 22.01
N THR A 183 14.99 19.07 21.86
CA THR A 183 16.16 19.96 21.85
C THR A 183 16.10 20.87 20.61
N MET A 184 16.72 22.06 20.66
CA MET A 184 16.74 23.02 19.53
C MET A 184 17.18 22.37 18.19
N GLU A 185 18.04 21.36 18.23
CA GLU A 185 18.50 20.58 17.08
C GLU A 185 17.43 19.65 16.48
N ASN A 186 16.43 19.23 17.27
CA ASN A 186 15.36 18.32 16.88
C ASN A 186 13.98 18.99 16.81
N VAL A 187 13.90 20.33 16.75
CA VAL A 187 12.64 21.09 16.73
C VAL A 187 11.76 20.73 15.53
N GLY A 188 12.35 20.33 14.40
CA GLY A 188 11.63 19.79 13.23
C GLY A 188 11.21 18.32 13.34
N GLY A 189 11.48 17.67 14.48
CA GLY A 189 11.32 16.24 14.70
C GLY A 189 12.38 15.38 14.01
N LYS A 190 12.57 14.15 14.51
CA LYS A 190 13.36 13.12 13.80
C LYS A 190 12.52 12.49 12.69
N MET A 191 13.18 11.96 11.66
CA MET A 191 12.47 11.25 10.59
C MET A 191 11.70 10.06 11.19
N LEU A 192 10.38 10.11 11.13
CA LEU A 192 9.51 9.03 11.60
C LEU A 192 9.69 7.82 10.68
N ASN A 193 10.53 6.88 11.14
CA ASN A 193 10.84 5.62 10.46
C ASN A 193 10.05 4.45 11.05
N ALA A 194 9.61 4.59 12.30
CA ALA A 194 8.74 3.65 12.99
C ALA A 194 7.78 4.40 13.91
N PHE A 195 6.63 3.79 14.16
CA PHE A 195 5.62 4.23 15.12
C PHE A 195 5.36 3.05 16.06
N GLN A 196 5.52 3.23 17.38
CA GLN A 196 5.41 2.12 18.36
C GLN A 196 6.29 0.89 18.00
N GLY A 197 7.49 1.12 17.44
CA GLY A 197 8.37 0.03 16.97
C GLY A 197 7.98 -0.62 15.64
N VAL A 198 6.80 -0.29 15.08
CA VAL A 198 6.35 -0.76 13.76
C VAL A 198 6.89 0.15 12.65
N PRO A 199 7.62 -0.38 11.65
CA PRO A 199 8.15 0.42 10.55
C PRO A 199 7.05 1.10 9.72
N VAL A 200 7.30 2.36 9.34
CA VAL A 200 6.41 3.13 8.46
C VAL A 200 7.03 3.24 7.06
N ARG A 201 6.36 2.66 6.06
CA ARG A 201 6.79 2.63 4.66
C ARG A 201 5.93 3.56 3.82
N ARG A 202 6.62 4.31 2.94
CA ARG A 202 5.96 5.14 1.93
C ARG A 202 5.60 4.28 0.73
N VAL A 203 4.37 4.40 0.26
CA VAL A 203 3.90 3.77 -0.98
C VAL A 203 3.24 4.84 -1.84
N ASP A 204 3.76 5.06 -3.05
CA ASP A 204 3.24 6.09 -3.94
C ASP A 204 1.93 5.66 -4.64
N ALA A 205 1.67 4.36 -4.78
CA ALA A 205 0.39 3.81 -5.24
C ALA A 205 -0.81 4.36 -4.44
N LEU A 206 -0.65 4.48 -3.12
CA LEU A 206 -1.67 5.01 -2.20
C LEU A 206 -1.90 6.53 -2.33
N SER A 207 -1.20 7.20 -3.26
CA SER A 207 -1.37 8.64 -3.48
C SER A 207 -2.55 8.99 -4.37
N ALA A 208 -3.23 8.02 -4.99
CA ALA A 208 -4.49 8.26 -5.69
C ALA A 208 -5.60 8.65 -4.71
N ASP A 209 -6.58 9.43 -5.15
CA ASP A 209 -7.75 9.77 -4.35
C ASP A 209 -8.73 8.58 -4.35
N GLU A 210 -9.25 8.24 -3.17
CA GLU A 210 -10.12 7.09 -2.94
C GLU A 210 -11.56 7.56 -2.70
N ALA A 211 -12.53 6.88 -3.31
CA ALA A 211 -13.94 7.08 -2.97
C ALA A 211 -14.20 6.66 -1.51
N ARG A 212 -15.11 7.38 -0.83
CA ARG A 212 -15.54 7.02 0.51
C ARG A 212 -16.10 5.59 0.54
N ILE A 213 -15.66 4.81 1.53
CA ILE A 213 -16.25 3.50 1.85
C ILE A 213 -17.24 3.61 3.02
N THR A 214 -18.25 2.74 3.02
CA THR A 214 -19.39 2.75 3.96
C THR A 214 -19.74 1.38 4.50
#